data_AF-A0AAV7WJW0-F1
#
_entry.id   AF-A0AAV7WJW0-F1
#
_cell.length_a   1.000
_cell.length_b   1.000
_cell.length_c   1.000
_cell.angle_alpha   90.00
_cell.angle_beta   90.00
_cell.angle_gamma   90.00
#
_symmetry.space_group_name_H-M   'P 1'
#
loop_
_entity.id
_entity.type
_entity.pdbx_description
1 polymer ?
#
loop_
_entity_poly.entity_id
_entity_poly.type
_entity_poly.pdbx_seq_one_letter_code
_entity_poly.pdbx_strand_id
1 'polypeptide(L)'
;MDGAVTYADVKFVKNPAMAKHRQHGTEARDNSEGLYANIRVPGGDARAESASGSNGCQAFGGYGEITYAEVKVTQTIGDNIPSGSSCTSSKALQLWRTALVAHVTHILMATSLLLLVTTIALGVRYSQNFVQLKETKQHLQRLTQHHETLNDSMYQRIRESDRTLMDTEDRLTETQTQCNQDRESWKQTQQQLQINNGQLTESLHTTRQALRNTENSLREKEKELTQSQNELNQLRSSWDALLDKCRSTESRFKTCTSDLAVAKSRSTTLDSNLYKVKELLRSRETSLIQAEEQLKVERNLISTLCMNKQMRIQHFSVTGTGYFKYCPIGWVLINRKCYFFSEKWDTRDASEKACKSKSTTLAVVISQDSILKDYIKGMSHEYWIGLQKVKNKWTWSDGSPGVAPYGAQGSCAAWGKELISESCSRVLPWICEKEAPECSPWESFKDCFRS
;
A
#
# COMPACT_ATOMS: atom_id res chain seq x y z
N MET A 1 -1.35 33.29 -50.16
CA MET A 1 -0.05 33.32 -49.48
C MET A 1 0.02 32.07 -48.61
N ASP A 2 0.13 30.85 -49.18
CA ASP A 2 1.13 30.35 -50.13
C ASP A 2 2.55 30.35 -49.54
N GLY A 3 3.13 29.16 -49.40
CA GLY A 3 4.44 28.97 -48.77
C GLY A 3 4.72 27.54 -48.28
N ALA A 4 4.15 26.51 -48.91
CA ALA A 4 4.55 25.13 -48.63
C ALA A 4 5.89 24.84 -49.32
N VAL A 5 6.90 24.39 -48.56
CA VAL A 5 8.13 23.81 -49.11
C VAL A 5 8.40 22.47 -48.42
N THR A 6 7.95 21.40 -49.05
CA THR A 6 8.39 20.03 -48.76
C THR A 6 9.78 19.83 -49.35
N TYR A 7 10.74 19.33 -48.56
CA TYR A 7 11.99 18.79 -49.08
C TYR A 7 12.02 17.27 -48.93
N ALA A 8 12.65 16.60 -49.90
CA ALA A 8 12.33 15.22 -50.28
C ALA A 8 12.97 14.12 -49.42
N ASP A 9 12.32 12.96 -49.42
CA ASP A 9 12.87 11.67 -48.98
C ASP A 9 14.19 11.33 -49.70
N VAL A 10 15.20 10.92 -48.94
CA VAL A 10 16.28 10.05 -49.44
C VAL A 10 16.36 8.82 -48.54
N LYS A 11 15.68 7.76 -48.96
CA LYS A 11 15.75 6.44 -48.30
C LYS A 11 17.07 5.76 -48.64
N PHE A 12 17.99 5.71 -47.69
CA PHE A 12 19.00 4.65 -47.66
C PHE A 12 18.49 3.49 -46.82
N VAL A 13 18.35 2.33 -47.45
CA VAL A 13 17.92 1.08 -46.82
C VAL A 13 18.96 0.65 -45.78
N LYS A 14 18.53 0.43 -44.54
CA LYS A 14 19.37 -0.12 -43.47
C LYS A 14 18.60 -1.15 -42.66
N ASN A 15 18.88 -2.43 -42.89
CA ASN A 15 18.54 -3.57 -42.01
C ASN A 15 19.16 -4.88 -42.56
N PRO A 16 19.35 -5.95 -41.75
CA PRO A 16 20.11 -5.96 -40.50
C PRO A 16 20.99 -7.23 -40.33
N ALA A 17 21.72 -7.31 -39.20
CA ALA A 17 22.35 -8.53 -38.65
C ALA A 17 23.53 -9.11 -39.49
N MET A 18 24.52 -9.82 -38.94
CA MET A 18 24.58 -10.62 -37.71
C MET A 18 25.74 -10.25 -36.78
N ALA A 19 25.63 -10.61 -35.51
CA ALA A 19 26.70 -10.53 -34.52
C ALA A 19 26.81 -11.85 -33.73
N LYS A 20 28.05 -12.20 -33.32
CA LYS A 20 28.45 -13.38 -32.53
C LYS A 20 28.39 -14.72 -33.33
N HIS A 21 29.26 -15.71 -33.09
CA HIS A 21 29.91 -16.09 -31.83
C HIS A 21 31.42 -16.42 -31.92
N ARG A 22 32.04 -16.55 -30.75
CA ARG A 22 33.47 -16.82 -30.49
C ARG A 22 33.65 -18.19 -29.84
N GLN A 23 34.50 -19.05 -30.39
CA GLN A 23 35.34 -20.11 -29.75
C GLN A 23 36.09 -20.86 -30.89
N HIS A 24 37.42 -21.01 -30.93
CA HIS A 24 38.41 -21.65 -30.03
C HIS A 24 38.72 -23.10 -30.48
N GLY A 25 39.94 -23.37 -30.97
CA GLY A 25 40.51 -24.73 -31.01
C GLY A 25 41.25 -25.17 -32.29
N THR A 26 42.48 -25.68 -32.07
CA THR A 26 43.21 -26.74 -32.82
C THR A 26 43.84 -26.51 -34.19
N GLU A 27 44.95 -27.23 -34.38
CA GLU A 27 45.92 -27.20 -35.47
C GLU A 27 45.53 -28.13 -36.63
N ALA A 28 45.99 -27.83 -37.86
CA ALA A 28 46.61 -28.81 -38.78
C ALA A 28 47.17 -28.12 -40.04
N ARG A 29 48.18 -28.74 -40.66
CA ARG A 29 48.72 -28.39 -41.99
C ARG A 29 47.73 -28.81 -43.09
N ASP A 30 47.65 -28.04 -44.18
CA ASP A 30 48.13 -28.53 -45.48
C ASP A 30 48.46 -27.38 -46.46
N ASN A 31 49.16 -27.69 -47.55
CA ASN A 31 49.62 -26.78 -48.59
C ASN A 31 48.60 -26.60 -49.72
N SER A 32 48.54 -25.42 -50.34
CA SER A 32 48.71 -25.27 -51.80
C SER A 32 48.57 -23.81 -52.27
N GLU A 33 49.63 -23.35 -52.95
CA GLU A 33 49.72 -22.38 -54.06
C GLU A 33 48.64 -21.28 -54.25
N GLY A 34 49.11 -20.03 -54.32
CA GLY A 34 48.25 -18.85 -54.54
C GLY A 34 49.02 -17.57 -54.86
N LEU A 35 49.81 -17.61 -55.94
CA LEU A 35 50.45 -16.49 -56.65
C LEU A 35 49.90 -15.07 -56.34
N TYR A 36 50.73 -14.18 -55.79
CA TYR A 36 51.09 -12.90 -56.42
C TYR A 36 52.26 -12.24 -55.68
N ALA A 37 53.16 -11.61 -56.44
CA ALA A 37 54.46 -11.15 -55.95
C ALA A 37 54.51 -9.62 -55.79
N ASN A 38 55.34 -9.19 -54.82
CA ASN A 38 56.21 -8.01 -54.87
C ASN A 38 55.58 -6.59 -54.92
N ILE A 39 56.21 -5.54 -54.37
CA ILE A 39 57.35 -5.41 -53.45
C ILE A 39 57.13 -4.12 -52.64
N ARG A 40 57.59 -4.06 -51.39
CA ARG A 40 57.75 -2.81 -50.63
C ARG A 40 59.22 -2.65 -50.28
N VAL A 41 59.81 -1.49 -50.60
CA VAL A 41 61.21 -1.14 -50.31
C VAL A 41 61.30 -0.56 -48.88
N PRO A 42 62.26 -1.04 -48.08
CA PRO A 42 63.39 -0.22 -47.58
C PRO A 42 64.72 -1.00 -47.75
N GLY A 43 65.93 -0.43 -47.70
CA GLY A 43 66.38 0.87 -47.18
C GLY A 43 67.48 0.63 -46.12
N GLY A 44 68.59 1.37 -46.17
CA GLY A 44 69.58 1.40 -45.06
C GLY A 44 70.98 0.82 -45.36
N ASP A 45 71.92 1.76 -45.50
CA ASP A 45 73.24 1.82 -44.86
C ASP A 45 74.45 0.96 -45.26
N ALA A 46 75.56 1.70 -45.32
CA ALA A 46 76.93 1.29 -45.61
C ALA A 46 77.63 0.55 -44.45
N ARG A 47 78.68 -0.23 -44.78
CA ARG A 47 80.07 0.06 -44.33
C ARG A 47 81.11 -0.66 -45.19
N ALA A 48 82.37 -0.28 -45.01
CA ALA A 48 83.53 -0.54 -45.84
C ALA A 48 84.30 -1.86 -45.56
N GLU A 49 85.42 -2.00 -46.28
CA GLU A 49 86.65 -2.75 -45.99
C GLU A 49 86.81 -4.23 -46.47
N SER A 50 87.60 -4.36 -47.54
CA SER A 50 88.75 -5.28 -47.74
C SER A 50 88.64 -6.76 -47.28
N ALA A 51 88.98 -7.78 -48.08
CA ALA A 51 90.25 -7.90 -48.81
C ALA A 51 90.31 -9.14 -49.75
N SER A 52 91.24 -9.10 -50.71
CA SER A 52 92.09 -10.21 -51.23
C SER A 52 91.50 -11.48 -51.88
N GLY A 53 92.10 -11.88 -53.03
CA GLY A 53 92.10 -13.25 -53.57
C GLY A 53 91.10 -13.50 -54.72
N SER A 54 91.44 -13.26 -55.99
CA SER A 54 92.32 -14.04 -56.90
C SER A 54 91.66 -15.24 -57.62
N ASN A 55 91.76 -15.20 -58.97
CA ASN A 55 91.81 -16.31 -59.96
C ASN A 55 90.61 -16.54 -60.92
N GLY A 56 90.95 -16.78 -62.21
CA GLY A 56 90.09 -17.33 -63.29
C GLY A 56 89.16 -16.30 -63.97
N CYS A 57 89.33 -15.87 -65.22
CA CYS A 57 89.28 -16.61 -66.51
C CYS A 57 87.99 -17.44 -66.68
N GLN A 58 87.22 -17.39 -67.78
CA GLN A 58 87.26 -16.67 -69.08
C GLN A 58 85.82 -16.76 -69.67
N ALA A 59 85.18 -15.68 -70.13
CA ALA A 59 85.18 -15.14 -71.51
C ALA A 59 83.98 -15.58 -72.40
N PHE A 60 83.74 -14.80 -73.46
CA PHE A 60 82.71 -14.88 -74.52
C PHE A 60 81.26 -14.46 -74.17
N GLY A 61 80.61 -13.57 -74.95
CA GLY A 61 81.15 -12.71 -76.02
C GLY A 61 80.11 -12.20 -77.04
N GLY A 62 80.48 -11.15 -77.79
CA GLY A 62 79.82 -10.69 -79.04
C GLY A 62 78.55 -9.85 -78.84
N TYR A 63 78.27 -8.78 -79.59
CA TYR A 63 78.92 -8.17 -80.77
C TYR A 63 78.74 -6.64 -80.67
N GLY A 64 79.48 -5.74 -81.30
CA GLY A 64 80.53 -5.79 -82.34
C GLY A 64 80.38 -4.51 -83.20
N GLU A 65 81.34 -3.57 -83.21
CA GLU A 65 82.50 -3.49 -84.14
C GLU A 65 82.09 -2.79 -85.47
N ILE A 66 82.85 -1.90 -86.14
CA ILE A 66 84.11 -2.02 -86.92
C ILE A 66 84.55 -0.55 -87.24
N THR A 67 85.72 -0.04 -86.84
CA THR A 67 87.11 -0.14 -87.41
C THR A 67 87.27 0.46 -88.82
N TYR A 68 88.39 1.06 -89.25
CA TYR A 68 89.78 0.60 -89.47
C TYR A 68 90.78 1.80 -89.39
N ALA A 69 92.13 1.67 -89.45
CA ALA A 69 93.11 0.68 -89.01
C ALA A 69 94.54 1.26 -89.25
N GLU A 70 95.55 0.80 -88.50
CA GLU A 70 96.96 1.20 -88.69
C GLU A 70 97.68 0.37 -89.76
N VAL A 71 98.80 0.90 -90.30
CA VAL A 71 99.95 0.08 -90.72
C VAL A 71 101.25 0.77 -90.30
N LYS A 72 102.17 0.00 -89.69
CA LYS A 72 103.50 0.43 -89.26
C LYS A 72 104.47 -0.74 -89.41
N VAL A 73 105.55 -0.60 -90.18
CA VAL A 73 106.67 -1.55 -90.18
C VAL A 73 107.99 -0.79 -90.33
N THR A 74 108.94 -1.12 -89.44
CA THR A 74 110.36 -0.77 -89.51
C THR A 74 111.17 -2.03 -89.83
N GLN A 75 112.18 -1.97 -90.70
CA GLN A 75 113.60 -2.22 -90.34
C GLN A 75 114.57 -2.07 -91.53
N THR A 76 115.84 -2.42 -91.29
CA THR A 76 117.07 -1.76 -91.79
C THR A 76 118.06 -2.69 -92.51
N ILE A 77 119.15 -2.10 -93.03
CA ILE A 77 120.48 -2.67 -93.39
C ILE A 77 120.67 -3.06 -94.88
N GLY A 78 121.82 -2.66 -95.48
CA GLY A 78 122.42 -3.45 -96.59
C GLY A 78 123.13 -2.78 -97.77
N ASP A 79 124.02 -1.81 -97.57
CA ASP A 79 125.28 -1.53 -98.32
C ASP A 79 125.50 -1.82 -99.84
N ASN A 80 126.02 -0.78 -100.52
CA ASN A 80 127.16 -0.74 -101.47
C ASN A 80 127.05 -1.12 -102.98
N ILE A 81 127.28 -0.08 -103.84
CA ILE A 81 128.47 0.16 -104.73
C ILE A 81 128.92 -0.99 -105.67
N PRO A 82 129.30 -0.79 -106.97
CA PRO A 82 130.01 0.37 -107.59
C PRO A 82 129.32 0.87 -108.89
N SER A 83 129.83 1.76 -109.76
CA SER A 83 131.17 2.04 -110.34
C SER A 83 131.13 3.42 -111.03
N GLY A 84 132.20 4.06 -111.50
CA GLY A 84 133.62 3.71 -111.62
C GLY A 84 134.29 4.75 -112.55
N SER A 85 135.59 4.96 -112.40
CA SER A 85 136.34 5.98 -113.15
C SER A 85 136.71 5.55 -114.57
N SER A 86 137.13 6.56 -115.35
CA SER A 86 138.12 6.52 -116.45
C SER A 86 137.61 6.68 -117.89
N CYS A 87 138.40 7.45 -118.65
CA CYS A 87 138.60 7.29 -120.09
C CYS A 87 139.92 7.97 -120.50
N THR A 88 140.80 7.22 -121.17
CA THR A 88 141.92 7.77 -121.96
C THR A 88 141.83 7.25 -123.39
N SER A 89 141.68 8.18 -124.34
CA SER A 89 141.67 7.96 -125.81
C SER A 89 140.46 7.14 -126.36
N SER A 90 140.03 7.29 -127.62
CA SER A 90 140.60 8.06 -128.75
C SER A 90 139.54 8.39 -129.82
N LYS A 91 139.66 9.56 -130.48
CA LYS A 91 139.12 9.93 -131.83
C LYS A 91 137.57 9.87 -132.03
N ALA A 92 136.88 11.00 -132.22
CA ALA A 92 136.72 11.78 -133.48
C ALA A 92 135.33 11.51 -134.13
N LEU A 93 134.59 12.43 -134.77
CA LEU A 93 134.76 13.87 -135.06
C LEU A 93 133.35 14.50 -135.28
N GLN A 94 133.10 15.73 -134.78
CA GLN A 94 132.46 16.92 -135.41
C GLN A 94 131.20 16.83 -136.33
N LEU A 95 130.35 17.84 -136.58
CA LEU A 95 129.94 19.16 -136.04
C LEU A 95 128.56 19.47 -136.72
N TRP A 96 127.57 20.18 -136.17
CA TRP A 96 127.47 21.62 -135.87
C TRP A 96 126.24 21.90 -134.96
N ARG A 97 126.07 23.12 -134.38
CA ARG A 97 125.28 23.27 -133.13
C ARG A 97 124.35 24.49 -132.91
N THR A 98 124.18 25.45 -133.84
CA THR A 98 123.76 26.83 -133.47
C THR A 98 122.26 27.19 -133.44
N ALA A 99 121.32 26.35 -133.88
CA ALA A 99 119.88 26.68 -133.78
C ALA A 99 119.22 26.25 -132.45
N LEU A 100 119.72 25.18 -131.82
CA LEU A 100 119.09 24.53 -130.67
C LEU A 100 119.15 25.34 -129.37
N VAL A 101 120.22 26.12 -129.16
CA VAL A 101 120.47 26.81 -127.88
C VAL A 101 119.45 27.92 -127.62
N ALA A 102 119.03 28.68 -128.65
CA ALA A 102 118.03 29.73 -128.51
C ALA A 102 116.63 29.18 -128.19
N HIS A 103 116.25 28.04 -128.76
CA HIS A 103 114.99 27.39 -128.39
C HIS A 103 115.01 26.91 -126.94
N VAL A 104 116.13 26.36 -126.45
CA VAL A 104 116.24 25.95 -125.04
C VAL A 104 116.13 27.13 -124.08
N THR A 105 116.72 28.29 -124.37
CA THR A 105 116.58 29.47 -123.49
C THR A 105 115.17 30.06 -123.51
N HIS A 106 114.51 30.12 -124.67
CA HIS A 106 113.10 30.53 -124.73
C HIS A 106 112.17 29.54 -124.00
N ILE A 107 112.43 28.24 -124.08
CA ILE A 107 111.70 27.22 -123.30
C ILE A 107 111.93 27.42 -121.80
N LEU A 108 113.17 27.67 -121.35
CA LEU A 108 113.48 27.91 -119.92
C LEU A 108 112.85 29.21 -119.38
N MET A 109 112.77 30.26 -120.20
CA MET A 109 112.06 31.50 -119.84
C MET A 109 110.54 31.28 -119.81
N ALA A 110 110.00 30.45 -120.70
CA ALA A 110 108.58 30.09 -120.69
C ALA A 110 108.22 29.19 -119.50
N THR A 111 109.05 28.21 -119.14
CA THR A 111 108.81 27.36 -117.97
C THR A 111 108.98 28.11 -116.66
N SER A 112 109.93 29.05 -116.54
CA SER A 112 110.05 29.88 -115.34
C SER A 112 108.86 30.83 -115.17
N LEU A 113 108.35 31.44 -116.24
CA LEU A 113 107.11 32.21 -116.23
C LEU A 113 105.89 31.36 -115.85
N LEU A 114 105.75 30.15 -116.42
CA LEU A 114 104.67 29.23 -116.06
C LEU A 114 104.76 28.82 -114.58
N LEU A 115 105.95 28.49 -114.08
CA LEU A 115 106.15 28.19 -112.67
C LEU A 115 105.74 29.37 -111.78
N LEU A 116 106.13 30.61 -112.12
CA LEU A 116 105.76 31.81 -111.38
C LEU A 116 104.25 32.08 -111.40
N VAL A 117 103.58 31.83 -112.53
CA VAL A 117 102.10 31.89 -112.61
C VAL A 117 101.46 30.80 -111.74
N THR A 118 101.99 29.56 -111.75
CA THR A 118 101.45 28.49 -110.89
C THR A 118 101.68 28.74 -109.41
N THR A 119 102.80 29.32 -108.99
CA THR A 119 103.05 29.65 -107.57
C THR A 119 102.17 30.80 -107.10
N ILE A 120 101.91 31.82 -107.94
CA ILE A 120 100.93 32.86 -107.63
C ILE A 120 99.51 32.27 -107.55
N ALA A 121 99.11 31.40 -108.50
CA ALA A 121 97.81 30.76 -108.49
C ALA A 121 97.61 29.85 -107.25
N LEU A 122 98.63 29.09 -106.87
CA LEU A 122 98.65 28.30 -105.62
C LEU A 122 98.60 29.23 -104.39
N GLY A 123 99.30 30.37 -104.41
CA GLY A 123 99.25 31.37 -103.34
C GLY A 123 97.86 31.99 -103.16
N VAL A 124 97.15 32.30 -104.25
CA VAL A 124 95.76 32.79 -104.21
C VAL A 124 94.79 31.72 -103.74
N ARG A 125 94.95 30.45 -104.17
CA ARG A 125 94.15 29.34 -103.65
C ARG A 125 94.41 29.08 -102.17
N TYR A 126 95.67 29.18 -101.73
CA TYR A 126 96.04 29.04 -100.34
C TYR A 126 95.48 30.17 -99.48
N SER A 127 95.54 31.43 -99.94
CA SER A 127 94.96 32.56 -99.20
C SER A 127 93.44 32.50 -99.14
N GLN A 128 92.75 32.09 -100.21
CA GLN A 128 91.32 31.80 -100.19
C GLN A 128 90.96 30.70 -99.17
N ASN A 129 91.68 29.58 -99.19
CA ASN A 129 91.47 28.50 -98.22
C ASN A 129 91.78 28.91 -96.78
N PHE A 130 92.79 29.77 -96.57
CA PHE A 130 93.12 30.33 -95.26
C PHE A 130 92.04 31.29 -94.73
N VAL A 131 91.43 32.10 -95.60
CA VAL A 131 90.27 32.93 -95.26
C VAL A 131 89.07 32.06 -94.89
N GLN A 132 88.76 31.04 -95.69
CA GLN A 132 87.69 30.07 -95.38
C GLN A 132 87.95 29.31 -94.08
N LEU A 133 89.20 28.93 -93.78
CA LEU A 133 89.58 28.31 -92.51
C LEU A 133 89.41 29.27 -91.32
N LYS A 134 89.63 30.58 -91.53
CA LYS A 134 89.42 31.61 -90.51
C LYS A 134 87.93 31.86 -90.24
N GLU A 135 87.11 31.95 -91.29
CA GLU A 135 85.65 32.10 -91.18
C GLU A 135 85.01 30.88 -90.53
N THR A 136 85.36 29.67 -90.98
CA THR A 136 84.87 28.42 -90.36
C THR A 136 85.30 28.29 -88.91
N LYS A 137 86.54 28.67 -88.54
CA LYS A 137 86.97 28.74 -87.13
C LYS A 137 86.13 29.72 -86.31
N GLN A 138 85.83 30.91 -86.83
CA GLN A 138 84.97 31.90 -86.17
C GLN A 138 83.49 31.46 -86.08
N HIS A 139 83.00 30.69 -87.05
CA HIS A 139 81.68 30.07 -86.99
C HIS A 139 81.64 28.94 -85.95
N LEU A 140 82.67 28.09 -85.90
CA LEU A 140 82.80 27.03 -84.89
C LEU A 140 82.85 27.63 -83.48
N GLN A 141 83.65 28.68 -83.26
CA GLN A 141 83.72 29.39 -81.97
C GLN A 141 82.37 29.99 -81.56
N ARG A 142 81.63 30.61 -82.49
CA ARG A 142 80.27 31.10 -82.22
C ARG A 142 79.30 29.98 -81.89
N LEU A 143 79.40 28.83 -82.57
CA LEU A 143 78.58 27.65 -82.29
C LEU A 143 78.89 27.06 -80.91
N THR A 144 80.17 26.95 -80.55
CA THR A 144 80.63 26.49 -79.22
C THR A 144 80.13 27.42 -78.13
N GLN A 145 80.31 28.74 -78.25
CA GLN A 145 79.82 29.72 -77.27
C GLN A 145 78.28 29.71 -77.17
N HIS A 146 77.57 29.52 -78.29
CA HIS A 146 76.12 29.38 -78.27
C HIS A 146 75.67 28.07 -77.61
N HIS A 147 76.40 26.98 -77.82
CA HIS A 147 76.16 25.72 -77.16
C HIS A 147 76.43 25.81 -75.65
N GLU A 148 77.55 26.41 -75.23
CA GLU A 148 77.89 26.66 -73.81
C GLU A 148 76.79 27.49 -73.13
N THR A 149 76.42 28.63 -73.72
CA THR A 149 75.35 29.49 -73.16
C THR A 149 73.97 28.81 -73.14
N LEU A 150 73.64 28.00 -74.15
CA LEU A 150 72.41 27.20 -74.15
C LEU A 150 72.45 26.14 -73.06
N ASN A 151 73.57 25.42 -72.92
CA ASN A 151 73.79 24.36 -71.93
C ASN A 151 73.73 24.93 -70.50
N ASP A 152 74.37 26.07 -70.25
CA ASP A 152 74.25 26.82 -69.00
C ASP A 152 72.79 27.21 -68.73
N SER A 153 72.08 27.74 -69.72
CA SER A 153 70.66 28.11 -69.56
C SER A 153 69.77 26.89 -69.28
N MET A 154 70.12 25.72 -69.82
CA MET A 154 69.42 24.46 -69.58
C MET A 154 69.70 23.95 -68.16
N TYR A 155 70.97 23.94 -67.73
CA TYR A 155 71.33 23.59 -66.36
C TYR A 155 70.74 24.55 -65.31
N GLN A 156 70.61 25.84 -65.60
CA GLN A 156 69.90 26.76 -64.71
C GLN A 156 68.40 26.42 -64.61
N ARG A 157 67.72 26.11 -65.73
CA ARG A 157 66.30 25.69 -65.70
C ARG A 157 66.11 24.37 -64.95
N ILE A 158 67.02 23.40 -65.14
CA ILE A 158 66.99 22.12 -64.41
C ILE A 158 67.14 22.40 -62.91
N ARG A 159 68.17 23.15 -62.49
CA ARG A 159 68.35 23.53 -61.07
C ARG A 159 67.15 24.27 -60.48
N GLU A 160 66.52 25.16 -61.24
CA GLU A 160 65.34 25.89 -60.76
C GLU A 160 64.12 24.97 -60.67
N SER A 161 63.94 24.08 -61.64
CA SER A 161 62.91 23.03 -61.60
C SER A 161 63.11 22.11 -60.39
N ASP A 162 64.34 21.66 -60.14
CA ASP A 162 64.69 20.81 -59.00
C ASP A 162 64.42 21.52 -57.66
N ARG A 163 64.74 22.82 -57.54
CA ARG A 163 64.37 23.63 -56.36
C ARG A 163 62.86 23.72 -56.18
N THR A 164 62.10 23.98 -57.26
CA THR A 164 60.63 24.05 -57.15
C THR A 164 60.02 22.71 -56.83
N LEU A 165 60.57 21.60 -57.33
CA LEU A 165 60.14 20.25 -56.99
C LEU A 165 60.41 19.97 -55.51
N MET A 166 61.61 20.29 -55.01
CA MET A 166 61.98 20.14 -53.60
C MET A 166 61.09 20.98 -52.68
N ASP A 167 60.82 22.26 -53.00
CA ASP A 167 59.85 23.09 -52.25
C ASP A 167 58.45 22.47 -52.25
N THR A 168 57.98 21.95 -53.40
CA THR A 168 56.67 21.29 -53.44
C THR A 168 56.64 19.97 -52.68
N GLU A 169 57.75 19.23 -52.63
CA GLU A 169 57.88 18.00 -51.84
C GLU A 169 57.89 18.32 -50.35
N ASP A 170 58.72 19.28 -49.90
CA ASP A 170 58.76 19.76 -48.52
C ASP A 170 57.37 20.22 -48.06
N ARG A 171 56.70 21.07 -48.85
CA ARG A 171 55.33 21.54 -48.57
C ARG A 171 54.28 20.41 -48.58
N LEU A 172 54.45 19.39 -49.43
CA LEU A 172 53.59 18.21 -49.41
C LEU A 172 53.81 17.40 -48.13
N THR A 173 55.06 17.21 -47.68
CA THR A 173 55.35 16.53 -46.41
C THR A 173 54.82 17.30 -45.21
N GLU A 174 55.00 18.63 -45.17
CA GLU A 174 54.44 19.50 -44.13
C GLU A 174 52.91 19.34 -44.07
N THR A 175 52.23 19.53 -45.21
CA THR A 175 50.77 19.36 -45.32
C THR A 175 50.31 17.95 -44.91
N GLN A 176 51.08 16.92 -45.28
CA GLN A 176 50.79 15.54 -44.91
C GLN A 176 50.97 15.31 -43.40
N THR A 177 51.96 15.92 -42.75
CA THR A 177 52.12 15.85 -41.29
C THR A 177 51.02 16.60 -40.56
N GLN A 178 50.63 17.80 -41.00
CA GLN A 178 49.51 18.55 -40.44
C GLN A 178 48.20 17.76 -40.57
N CYS A 179 47.89 17.23 -41.75
CA CYS A 179 46.70 16.39 -41.96
C CYS A 179 46.72 15.11 -41.09
N ASN A 180 47.90 14.52 -40.86
CA ASN A 180 48.06 13.39 -39.94
C ASN A 180 47.80 13.78 -38.47
N GLN A 181 48.24 14.97 -38.04
CA GLN A 181 47.99 15.51 -36.70
C GLN A 181 46.51 15.86 -36.50
N ASP A 182 45.90 16.59 -37.45
CA ASP A 182 44.48 16.95 -37.43
C ASP A 182 43.58 15.72 -37.35
N ARG A 183 43.92 14.67 -38.12
CA ARG A 183 43.22 13.38 -38.08
C ARG A 183 43.30 12.73 -36.70
N GLU A 184 44.43 12.81 -36.01
CA GLU A 184 44.57 12.21 -34.68
C GLU A 184 43.86 13.05 -33.60
N SER A 185 43.94 14.38 -33.68
CA SER A 185 43.17 15.30 -32.86
C SER A 185 41.65 15.10 -33.02
N TRP A 186 41.19 14.88 -34.25
CA TRP A 186 39.79 14.56 -34.55
C TRP A 186 39.36 13.22 -33.93
N LYS A 187 40.18 12.16 -34.02
CA LYS A 187 39.88 10.88 -33.33
C LYS A 187 39.79 11.03 -31.82
N GLN A 188 40.73 11.76 -31.21
CA GLN A 188 40.72 12.04 -29.76
C GLN A 188 39.44 12.79 -29.37
N THR A 189 39.06 13.81 -30.16
CA THR A 189 37.81 14.57 -29.96
C THR A 189 36.59 13.67 -30.09
N GLN A 190 36.54 12.79 -31.11
CA GLN A 190 35.45 11.82 -31.30
C GLN A 190 35.35 10.85 -30.12
N GLN A 191 36.48 10.32 -29.63
CA GLN A 191 36.52 9.42 -28.47
C GLN A 191 36.06 10.13 -27.19
N GLN A 192 36.48 11.38 -26.98
CA GLN A 192 36.03 12.18 -25.84
C GLN A 192 34.52 12.47 -25.91
N LEU A 193 33.99 12.78 -27.09
CA LEU A 193 32.54 12.95 -27.30
C LEU A 193 31.76 11.67 -26.99
N GLN A 194 32.29 10.49 -27.35
CA GLN A 194 31.67 9.21 -27.01
C GLN A 194 31.67 8.95 -25.49
N ILE A 195 32.78 9.24 -24.80
CA ILE A 195 32.88 9.13 -23.34
C ILE A 195 31.90 10.09 -22.66
N ASN A 196 31.91 11.37 -23.03
CA ASN A 196 31.05 12.40 -22.47
C ASN A 196 29.56 12.06 -22.69
N ASN A 197 29.19 11.56 -23.87
CA ASN A 197 27.82 11.13 -24.17
C ASN A 197 27.40 9.90 -23.36
N GLY A 198 28.32 8.96 -23.12
CA GLY A 198 28.11 7.83 -22.22
C GLY A 198 27.84 8.28 -20.78
N GLN A 199 28.71 9.12 -20.23
CA GLN A 199 28.56 9.71 -18.89
C GLN A 199 27.26 10.52 -18.75
N LEU A 200 26.90 11.31 -19.76
CA LEU A 200 25.64 12.06 -19.77
C LEU A 200 24.42 11.12 -19.81
N THR A 201 24.50 10.02 -20.55
CA THR A 201 23.43 9.01 -20.61
C THR A 201 23.23 8.30 -19.27
N GLU A 202 24.33 7.98 -18.58
CA GLU A 202 24.32 7.36 -17.24
C GLU A 202 23.82 8.34 -16.17
N SER A 203 24.27 9.59 -16.21
CA SER A 203 23.76 10.68 -15.36
C SER A 203 22.25 10.89 -15.57
N LEU A 204 21.79 10.92 -16.83
CA LEU A 204 20.37 11.02 -17.15
C LEU A 204 19.56 9.80 -16.66
N HIS A 205 20.13 8.58 -16.73
CA HIS A 205 19.47 7.38 -16.24
C HIS A 205 19.34 7.37 -14.71
N THR A 206 20.44 7.69 -14.00
CA THR A 206 20.45 7.77 -12.54
C THR A 206 19.54 8.88 -12.02
N THR A 207 19.53 10.07 -12.65
CA THR A 207 18.58 11.14 -12.32
C THR A 207 17.12 10.73 -12.56
N ARG A 208 16.82 10.02 -13.66
CA ARG A 208 15.47 9.47 -13.91
C ARG A 208 15.06 8.41 -12.88
N GLN A 209 15.99 7.58 -12.42
CA GLN A 209 15.72 6.57 -11.39
C GLN A 209 15.48 7.24 -10.03
N ALA A 210 16.29 8.24 -9.66
CA ALA A 210 16.09 9.05 -8.46
C ALA A 210 14.71 9.74 -8.48
N LEU A 211 14.32 10.34 -9.62
CA LEU A 211 13.01 10.97 -9.80
C LEU A 211 11.86 9.96 -9.64
N ARG A 212 11.96 8.77 -10.23
CA ARG A 212 10.94 7.70 -10.03
C ARG A 212 10.84 7.26 -8.57
N ASN A 213 11.97 7.21 -7.86
CA ASN A 213 11.97 6.86 -6.44
C ASN A 213 11.32 7.96 -5.59
N THR A 214 11.55 9.24 -5.90
CA THR A 214 10.88 10.36 -5.20
C THR A 214 9.40 10.46 -5.56
N GLU A 215 9.00 10.21 -6.81
CA GLU A 215 7.59 10.09 -7.23
C GLU A 215 6.85 8.99 -6.46
N ASN A 216 7.46 7.80 -6.33
CA ASN A 216 6.88 6.70 -5.57
C ASN A 216 6.78 7.02 -4.08
N SER A 217 7.80 7.64 -3.49
CA SER A 217 7.78 8.10 -2.11
C SER A 217 6.70 9.15 -1.87
N LEU A 218 6.55 10.12 -2.79
CA LEU A 218 5.50 11.14 -2.73
C LEU A 218 4.10 10.53 -2.81
N ARG A 219 3.88 9.55 -3.71
CA ARG A 219 2.61 8.81 -3.79
C ARG A 219 2.29 8.04 -2.51
N GLU A 220 3.29 7.49 -1.83
CA GLU A 220 3.06 6.82 -0.55
C GLU A 220 2.71 7.83 0.55
N LYS A 221 3.37 9.00 0.58
CA LYS A 221 2.99 10.10 1.49
C LYS A 221 1.62 10.70 1.18
N GLU A 222 1.19 10.71 -0.08
CA GLU A 222 -0.17 11.08 -0.47
C GLU A 222 -1.20 10.08 0.08
N LYS A 223 -0.93 8.77 -0.01
CA LYS A 223 -1.79 7.75 0.64
C LYS A 223 -1.84 7.93 2.16
N GLU A 224 -0.69 8.05 2.83
CA GLU A 224 -0.61 8.30 4.28
C GLU A 224 -1.45 9.52 4.67
N LEU A 225 -1.33 10.63 3.92
CA LEU A 225 -2.13 11.84 4.15
C LEU A 225 -3.64 11.59 3.98
N THR A 226 -4.05 10.87 2.94
CA THR A 226 -5.48 10.52 2.76
C THR A 226 -6.00 9.59 3.87
N GLN A 227 -5.16 8.67 4.38
CA GLN A 227 -5.51 7.84 5.52
C GLN A 227 -5.69 8.69 6.79
N SER A 228 -4.73 9.54 7.15
CA SER A 228 -4.85 10.44 8.30
C SER A 228 -6.04 11.40 8.17
N GLN A 229 -6.37 11.86 6.96
CA GLN A 229 -7.57 12.67 6.72
C GLN A 229 -8.86 11.87 6.98
N ASN A 230 -8.90 10.59 6.61
CA ASN A 230 -10.04 9.71 6.91
C ASN A 230 -10.16 9.43 8.41
N GLU A 231 -9.05 9.21 9.11
CA GLU A 231 -9.01 9.06 10.58
C GLU A 231 -9.50 10.33 11.29
N LEU A 232 -9.07 11.52 10.86
CA LEU A 232 -9.58 12.81 11.37
C LEU A 232 -11.09 12.98 11.11
N ASN A 233 -11.59 12.58 9.94
CA ASN A 233 -13.01 12.62 9.62
C ASN A 233 -13.83 11.66 10.51
N GLN A 234 -13.32 10.46 10.77
CA GLN A 234 -13.94 9.51 11.71
C GLN A 234 -13.95 10.05 13.15
N LEU A 235 -12.84 10.63 13.61
CA LEU A 235 -12.72 11.23 14.94
C LEU A 235 -13.73 12.39 15.09
N ARG A 236 -13.87 13.23 14.07
CA ARG A 236 -14.86 14.32 14.01
C ARG A 236 -16.29 13.79 14.12
N SER A 237 -16.66 12.78 13.33
CA SER A 237 -18.00 12.18 13.40
C SER A 237 -18.30 11.55 14.78
N SER A 238 -17.29 10.98 15.43
CA SER A 238 -17.39 10.44 16.79
C SER A 238 -17.56 11.54 17.83
N TRP A 239 -16.89 12.67 17.65
CA TRP A 239 -17.03 13.86 18.48
C TRP A 239 -18.42 14.50 18.36
N ASP A 240 -18.95 14.63 17.15
CA ASP A 240 -20.30 15.14 16.90
C ASP A 240 -21.37 14.23 17.56
N ALA A 241 -21.21 12.91 17.46
CA ALA A 241 -22.09 11.95 18.14
C ALA A 241 -21.99 11.98 19.68
N LEU A 242 -20.83 12.37 20.25
CA LEU A 242 -20.68 12.62 21.69
C LEU A 242 -21.32 13.95 22.11
N LEU A 243 -21.19 15.00 21.29
CA LEU A 243 -21.85 16.29 21.51
C LEU A 243 -23.37 16.14 21.56
N ASP A 244 -23.97 15.36 20.64
CA ASP A 244 -25.42 15.11 20.63
C ASP A 244 -25.89 14.32 21.86
N LYS A 245 -25.10 13.34 22.32
CA LYS A 245 -25.36 12.65 23.60
C LYS A 245 -25.32 13.63 24.78
N CYS A 246 -24.34 14.54 24.82
CA CYS A 246 -24.25 15.57 25.86
C CYS A 246 -25.42 16.55 25.83
N ARG A 247 -25.87 17.00 24.65
CA ARG A 247 -27.08 17.84 24.52
C ARG A 247 -28.34 17.10 24.99
N SER A 248 -28.44 15.80 24.69
CA SER A 248 -29.56 14.96 25.14
C SER A 248 -29.56 14.78 26.66
N THR A 249 -28.42 14.52 27.30
CA THR A 249 -28.33 14.42 28.76
C THR A 249 -28.58 15.78 29.44
N GLU A 250 -28.12 16.89 28.86
CA GLU A 250 -28.42 18.24 29.34
C GLU A 250 -29.92 18.54 29.28
N SER A 251 -30.59 18.20 28.17
CA SER A 251 -32.05 18.35 28.04
C SER A 251 -32.79 17.53 29.09
N ARG A 252 -32.41 16.27 29.29
CA ARG A 252 -32.99 15.40 30.32
C ARG A 252 -32.76 15.92 31.73
N PHE A 253 -31.59 16.50 31.99
CA PHE A 253 -31.27 17.13 33.28
C PHE A 253 -32.16 18.36 33.52
N LYS A 254 -32.37 19.22 32.52
CA LYS A 254 -33.29 20.36 32.59
C LYS A 254 -34.74 19.93 32.87
N THR A 255 -35.21 18.85 32.24
CA THR A 255 -36.54 18.28 32.52
C THR A 255 -36.62 17.75 33.96
N CYS A 256 -35.61 17.00 34.41
CA CYS A 256 -35.55 16.48 35.77
C CYS A 256 -35.54 17.60 36.84
N THR A 257 -34.84 18.72 36.58
CA THR A 257 -34.85 19.86 37.51
C THR A 257 -36.19 20.59 37.54
N SER A 258 -36.92 20.70 36.42
CA SER A 258 -38.30 21.20 36.43
C SER A 258 -39.27 20.27 37.16
N ASP A 259 -39.17 18.95 36.94
CA ASP A 259 -40.01 17.96 37.62
C ASP A 259 -39.76 17.95 39.13
N LEU A 260 -38.50 18.08 39.55
CA LEU A 260 -38.11 18.22 40.96
C LEU A 260 -38.68 19.50 41.59
N ALA A 261 -38.70 20.63 40.86
CA ALA A 261 -39.32 21.86 41.34
C ALA A 261 -40.84 21.70 41.55
N VAL A 262 -41.53 21.01 40.64
CA VAL A 262 -42.96 20.68 40.77
C VAL A 262 -43.22 19.68 41.92
N ALA A 263 -42.36 18.67 42.09
CA ALA A 263 -42.45 17.75 43.22
C ALA A 263 -42.27 18.48 44.57
N LYS A 264 -41.34 19.44 44.63
CA LYS A 264 -41.09 20.27 45.82
C LYS A 264 -42.29 21.18 46.15
N SER A 265 -42.93 21.82 45.16
CA SER A 265 -44.12 22.64 45.39
C SER A 265 -45.35 21.81 45.79
N ARG A 266 -45.47 20.57 45.29
CA ARG A 266 -46.49 19.61 45.75
C ARG A 266 -46.26 19.21 47.21
N SER A 267 -45.00 18.95 47.60
CA SER A 267 -44.66 18.64 49.00
C SER A 267 -45.06 19.77 49.95
N THR A 268 -44.67 21.02 49.67
CA THR A 268 -45.02 22.16 50.54
C THR A 268 -46.52 22.41 50.59
N THR A 269 -47.26 22.13 49.51
CA THR A 269 -48.73 22.17 49.49
C THR A 269 -49.32 21.08 50.38
N LEU A 270 -48.77 19.86 50.34
CA LEU A 270 -49.20 18.74 51.17
C LEU A 270 -48.94 19.03 52.66
N ASP A 271 -47.78 19.59 53.00
CA ASP A 271 -47.44 20.02 54.37
C ASP A 271 -48.40 21.09 54.90
N SER A 272 -48.75 22.08 54.07
CA SER A 272 -49.75 23.11 54.42
C SER A 272 -51.14 22.51 54.66
N ASN A 273 -51.55 21.55 53.83
CA ASN A 273 -52.84 20.87 53.99
C ASN A 273 -52.85 19.95 55.23
N LEU A 274 -51.75 19.25 55.50
CA LEU A 274 -51.58 18.43 56.71
C LEU A 274 -51.65 19.30 57.97
N TYR A 275 -51.06 20.50 57.96
CA TYR A 275 -51.18 21.47 59.05
C TYR A 275 -52.65 21.89 59.28
N LYS A 276 -53.38 22.25 58.22
CA LYS A 276 -54.82 22.59 58.31
C LYS A 276 -55.66 21.44 58.88
N VAL A 277 -55.41 20.20 58.42
CA VAL A 277 -56.11 19.00 58.93
C VAL A 277 -55.80 18.77 60.41
N LYS A 278 -54.56 18.96 60.86
CA LYS A 278 -54.19 18.87 62.28
C LYS A 278 -54.92 19.91 63.14
N GLU A 279 -55.05 21.16 62.67
CA GLU A 279 -55.82 22.19 63.36
C GLU A 279 -57.33 21.90 63.40
N LEU A 280 -57.91 21.41 62.30
CA LEU A 280 -59.30 20.96 62.28
C LEU A 280 -59.56 19.79 63.24
N LEU A 281 -58.62 18.83 63.34
CA LEU A 281 -58.71 17.72 64.28
C LEU A 281 -58.62 18.21 65.74
N ARG A 282 -57.69 19.12 66.06
CA ARG A 282 -57.60 19.77 67.39
C ARG A 282 -58.89 20.51 67.75
N SER A 283 -59.45 21.28 66.82
CA SER A 283 -60.72 21.98 67.02
C SER A 283 -61.90 21.02 67.20
N ARG A 284 -61.91 19.89 66.49
CA ARG A 284 -62.92 18.85 66.65
C ARG A 284 -62.77 18.12 68.00
N GLU A 285 -61.55 17.85 68.42
CA GLU A 285 -61.21 17.23 69.71
C GLU A 285 -61.64 18.11 70.89
N THR A 286 -61.32 19.41 70.89
CA THR A 286 -61.80 20.34 71.93
C THR A 286 -63.32 20.47 71.92
N SER A 287 -63.96 20.49 70.74
CA SER A 287 -65.43 20.48 70.62
C SER A 287 -66.05 19.20 71.19
N LEU A 288 -65.41 18.04 71.00
CA LEU A 288 -65.87 16.76 71.55
C LEU A 288 -65.69 16.71 73.07
N ILE A 289 -64.58 17.21 73.62
CA ILE A 289 -64.37 17.35 75.07
C ILE A 289 -65.43 18.27 75.67
N GLN A 290 -65.73 19.40 75.01
CA GLN A 290 -66.77 20.33 75.46
C GLN A 290 -68.18 19.72 75.39
N ALA A 291 -68.48 18.96 74.32
CA ALA A 291 -69.74 18.23 74.22
C ALA A 291 -69.84 17.07 75.23
N GLU A 292 -68.73 16.40 75.56
CA GLU A 292 -68.67 15.40 76.63
C GLU A 292 -68.92 16.07 77.99
N GLU A 293 -68.35 17.25 78.25
CA GLU A 293 -68.60 18.00 79.47
C GLU A 293 -70.05 18.49 79.55
N GLN A 294 -70.64 18.96 78.44
CA GLN A 294 -72.08 19.23 78.35
C GLN A 294 -72.90 17.97 78.63
N LEU A 295 -72.54 16.81 78.08
CA LEU A 295 -73.18 15.52 78.37
C LEU A 295 -72.93 15.04 79.80
N LYS A 296 -71.86 15.45 80.49
CA LYS A 296 -71.69 15.24 81.93
C LYS A 296 -72.61 16.15 82.73
N VAL A 297 -72.78 17.41 82.33
CA VAL A 297 -73.75 18.33 82.95
C VAL A 297 -75.18 17.82 82.74
N GLU A 298 -75.56 17.43 81.52
CA GLU A 298 -76.86 16.81 81.23
C GLU A 298 -77.01 15.46 81.94
N ARG A 299 -75.98 14.60 81.99
CA ARG A 299 -76.04 13.35 82.75
C ARG A 299 -76.13 13.61 84.25
N ASN A 300 -75.50 14.64 84.78
CA ASN A 300 -75.61 15.01 86.19
C ASN A 300 -76.99 15.58 86.48
N LEU A 301 -77.54 16.44 85.62
CA LEU A 301 -78.92 16.92 85.69
C LEU A 301 -79.92 15.75 85.61
N ILE A 302 -79.75 14.86 84.64
CA ILE A 302 -80.52 13.62 84.49
C ILE A 302 -80.28 12.68 85.68
N SER A 303 -79.11 12.63 86.30
CA SER A 303 -78.85 11.85 87.51
C SER A 303 -79.55 12.45 88.72
N THR A 304 -79.58 13.78 88.86
CA THR A 304 -80.40 14.47 89.85
C THR A 304 -81.89 14.23 89.61
N LEU A 305 -82.33 14.11 88.35
CA LEU A 305 -83.71 13.76 87.97
C LEU A 305 -84.02 12.24 88.09
N CYS A 306 -83.03 11.35 87.90
CA CYS A 306 -83.15 9.88 87.84
C CYS A 306 -82.62 9.13 89.09
N MET A 307 -82.12 9.86 90.10
CA MET A 307 -82.34 9.48 91.50
C MET A 307 -83.84 9.25 91.77
N ASN A 308 -84.71 9.83 90.94
CA ASN A 308 -86.09 9.38 90.71
C ASN A 308 -86.18 8.36 89.54
N LYS A 309 -85.91 7.08 89.84
CA LYS A 309 -86.01 5.87 88.98
C LYS A 309 -84.99 5.71 87.83
N GLN A 310 -84.50 4.46 87.72
CA GLN A 310 -83.43 4.04 86.81
C GLN A 310 -83.75 2.68 86.16
N MET A 311 -83.62 2.55 84.83
CA MET A 311 -83.26 1.29 84.13
C MET A 311 -82.90 1.48 82.66
N ARG A 312 -82.04 0.59 82.14
CA ARG A 312 -81.80 0.34 80.70
C ARG A 312 -81.72 -1.18 80.50
N ILE A 313 -82.26 -1.70 79.39
CA ILE A 313 -82.29 -3.12 79.01
C ILE A 313 -81.72 -3.25 77.59
N GLN A 314 -81.12 -4.40 77.26
CA GLN A 314 -80.49 -4.66 75.97
C GLN A 314 -81.02 -5.95 75.32
N HIS A 315 -81.44 -5.84 74.06
CA HIS A 315 -81.80 -6.87 73.07
C HIS A 315 -83.08 -7.72 73.29
N PHE A 316 -83.97 -7.65 72.28
CA PHE A 316 -85.24 -8.38 72.12
C PHE A 316 -85.63 -8.39 70.63
N SER A 317 -86.23 -9.48 70.11
CA SER A 317 -86.78 -9.56 68.73
C SER A 317 -88.31 -9.70 68.71
N VAL A 318 -89.02 -8.67 68.21
CA VAL A 318 -90.49 -8.64 68.12
C VAL A 318 -91.01 -9.65 67.09
N THR A 319 -92.00 -10.47 67.48
CA THR A 319 -92.84 -11.22 66.53
C THR A 319 -94.16 -10.48 66.27
N GLY A 320 -94.65 -10.50 65.03
CA GLY A 320 -95.77 -9.68 64.52
C GLY A 320 -97.17 -9.95 65.12
N THR A 321 -97.26 -10.66 66.24
CA THR A 321 -98.48 -10.90 67.03
C THR A 321 -98.50 -10.13 68.35
N GLY A 322 -97.48 -9.32 68.64
CA GLY A 322 -97.36 -8.51 69.86
C GLY A 322 -96.76 -9.23 71.07
N TYR A 323 -96.71 -10.56 71.07
CA TYR A 323 -96.00 -11.37 72.06
C TYR A 323 -94.51 -11.43 71.77
N PHE A 324 -93.71 -11.67 72.82
CA PHE A 324 -92.28 -11.89 72.66
C PHE A 324 -91.71 -13.13 73.33
N LYS A 325 -90.80 -13.79 72.61
CA LYS A 325 -89.95 -14.85 73.14
C LYS A 325 -88.76 -14.23 73.86
N TYR A 326 -88.45 -14.72 75.05
CA TYR A 326 -87.28 -14.34 75.82
C TYR A 326 -86.59 -15.58 76.39
N CYS A 327 -85.36 -15.41 76.88
CA CYS A 327 -84.66 -16.45 77.62
C CYS A 327 -84.16 -15.88 78.95
N PRO A 328 -84.05 -16.71 80.02
CA PRO A 328 -83.47 -16.27 81.28
C PRO A 328 -82.00 -15.84 81.11
N ILE A 329 -81.49 -15.09 82.07
CA ILE A 329 -80.08 -14.66 82.08
C ILE A 329 -79.16 -15.90 82.03
N GLY A 330 -78.16 -15.88 81.15
CA GLY A 330 -77.27 -17.02 80.89
C GLY A 330 -77.78 -18.04 79.87
N TRP A 331 -78.93 -17.80 79.23
CA TRP A 331 -79.46 -18.62 78.14
C TRP A 331 -79.48 -17.84 76.82
N VAL A 332 -79.17 -18.52 75.71
CA VAL A 332 -79.15 -17.95 74.35
C VAL A 332 -80.45 -18.28 73.62
N LEU A 333 -81.13 -17.26 73.09
CA LEU A 333 -82.33 -17.44 72.26
C LEU A 333 -81.93 -17.75 70.81
N ILE A 334 -82.21 -18.97 70.34
CA ILE A 334 -81.98 -19.40 68.95
C ILE A 334 -83.25 -20.11 68.47
N ASN A 335 -83.76 -19.77 67.28
CA ASN A 335 -84.93 -20.43 66.65
C ASN A 335 -86.18 -20.59 67.54
N ARG A 336 -86.44 -19.62 68.44
CA ARG A 336 -87.53 -19.63 69.45
C ARG A 336 -87.36 -20.64 70.60
N LYS A 337 -86.14 -21.16 70.81
CA LYS A 337 -85.75 -21.98 71.96
C LYS A 337 -84.60 -21.34 72.74
N CYS A 338 -84.50 -21.70 74.01
CA CYS A 338 -83.43 -21.26 74.90
C CYS A 338 -82.40 -22.37 75.09
N TYR A 339 -81.14 -22.04 74.82
CA TYR A 339 -80.00 -22.93 75.00
C TYR A 339 -79.09 -22.45 76.13
N PHE A 340 -78.76 -23.32 77.07
CA PHE A 340 -77.78 -23.08 78.13
C PHE A 340 -76.51 -23.85 77.83
N PHE A 341 -75.41 -23.14 77.64
CA PHE A 341 -74.08 -23.70 77.44
C PHE A 341 -73.38 -23.76 78.79
N SER A 342 -72.95 -24.93 79.24
CA SER A 342 -72.28 -25.04 80.53
C SER A 342 -70.83 -24.53 80.46
N GLU A 343 -70.44 -23.75 81.47
CA GLU A 343 -69.03 -23.45 81.77
C GLU A 343 -68.36 -24.62 82.50
N LYS A 344 -69.17 -25.46 83.17
CA LYS A 344 -68.73 -26.67 83.87
C LYS A 344 -68.63 -27.85 82.90
N TRP A 345 -67.74 -28.78 83.24
CA TRP A 345 -67.46 -29.99 82.47
C TRP A 345 -67.83 -31.20 83.33
N ASP A 346 -68.53 -32.18 82.77
CA ASP A 346 -68.93 -33.40 83.49
C ASP A 346 -69.10 -34.59 82.53
N THR A 347 -69.34 -35.77 83.08
CA THR A 347 -69.81 -36.96 82.35
C THR A 347 -71.20 -36.72 81.75
N ARG A 348 -71.54 -37.42 80.66
CA ARG A 348 -72.83 -37.23 79.99
C ARG A 348 -73.99 -37.39 80.99
N ASP A 349 -74.00 -38.46 81.78
CA ASP A 349 -75.14 -38.76 82.66
C ASP A 349 -75.29 -37.74 83.80
N ALA A 350 -74.20 -37.09 84.22
CA ALA A 350 -74.25 -35.95 85.14
C ALA A 350 -74.73 -34.67 84.44
N SER A 351 -74.30 -34.41 83.20
CA SER A 351 -74.84 -33.34 82.35
C SER A 351 -76.35 -33.47 82.13
N GLU A 352 -76.85 -34.70 81.90
CA GLU A 352 -78.29 -34.95 81.75
C GLU A 352 -79.05 -34.67 83.05
N LYS A 353 -78.49 -35.05 84.21
CA LYS A 353 -79.03 -34.69 85.53
C LYS A 353 -79.01 -33.17 85.76
N ALA A 354 -77.97 -32.47 85.28
CA ALA A 354 -77.83 -31.02 85.41
C ALA A 354 -78.79 -30.22 84.50
N CYS A 355 -79.19 -30.77 83.36
CA CYS A 355 -80.32 -30.22 82.58
C CYS A 355 -81.66 -30.52 83.27
N LYS A 356 -81.87 -31.75 83.75
CA LYS A 356 -83.11 -32.13 84.44
C LYS A 356 -83.36 -31.33 85.72
N SER A 357 -82.33 -30.97 86.48
CA SER A 357 -82.47 -30.09 87.66
C SER A 357 -82.83 -28.64 87.32
N LYS A 358 -82.70 -28.23 86.06
CA LYS A 358 -83.17 -26.95 85.51
C LYS A 358 -84.52 -27.07 84.79
N SER A 359 -85.22 -28.21 84.93
CA SER A 359 -86.44 -28.56 84.18
C SER A 359 -86.25 -28.53 82.67
N THR A 360 -85.09 -29.00 82.19
CA THR A 360 -84.67 -29.00 80.78
C THR A 360 -84.08 -30.35 80.36
N THR A 361 -83.91 -30.57 79.06
CA THR A 361 -83.22 -31.75 78.51
C THR A 361 -81.86 -31.36 77.93
N LEU A 362 -80.99 -32.35 77.65
CA LEU A 362 -79.84 -32.12 76.78
C LEU A 362 -80.33 -31.78 75.36
N ALA A 363 -79.62 -30.88 74.67
CA ALA A 363 -80.08 -30.27 73.43
C ALA A 363 -80.22 -31.26 72.25
N VAL A 364 -81.28 -31.08 71.47
CA VAL A 364 -81.64 -31.87 70.29
C VAL A 364 -81.22 -31.10 69.04
N VAL A 365 -80.07 -31.45 68.47
CA VAL A 365 -79.44 -30.72 67.35
C VAL A 365 -79.85 -31.35 66.01
N ILE A 366 -81.09 -31.12 65.57
CA ILE A 366 -81.64 -31.68 64.32
C ILE A 366 -81.03 -31.05 63.06
N SER A 367 -81.29 -31.64 61.88
CA SER A 367 -80.77 -31.18 60.59
C SER A 367 -81.04 -29.70 60.30
N GLN A 368 -82.20 -29.18 60.68
CA GLN A 368 -82.70 -27.85 60.33
C GLN A 368 -82.14 -26.70 61.17
N ASP A 369 -81.52 -26.96 62.33
CA ASP A 369 -80.95 -25.92 63.19
C ASP A 369 -79.54 -25.47 62.76
N SER A 370 -79.44 -24.83 61.60
CA SER A 370 -78.19 -24.26 61.09
C SER A 370 -77.57 -23.25 62.06
N ILE A 371 -78.37 -22.34 62.62
CA ILE A 371 -77.89 -21.27 63.52
C ILE A 371 -77.29 -21.85 64.81
N LEU A 372 -77.92 -22.87 65.41
CA LEU A 372 -77.36 -23.53 66.60
C LEU A 372 -76.04 -24.25 66.27
N LYS A 373 -75.95 -24.91 65.11
CA LYS A 373 -74.73 -25.58 64.69
C LYS A 373 -73.59 -24.61 64.43
N ASP A 374 -73.85 -23.50 63.77
CA ASP A 374 -72.83 -22.50 63.49
C ASP A 374 -72.41 -21.76 64.77
N TYR A 375 -73.32 -21.58 65.73
CA TYR A 375 -72.99 -21.14 67.09
C TYR A 375 -72.05 -22.14 67.78
N ILE A 376 -72.39 -23.45 67.82
CA ILE A 376 -71.54 -24.48 68.43
C ILE A 376 -70.17 -24.59 67.73
N LYS A 377 -70.11 -24.52 66.39
CA LYS A 377 -68.84 -24.51 65.63
C LYS A 377 -67.96 -23.30 65.94
N GLY A 378 -68.56 -22.17 66.33
CA GLY A 378 -67.86 -20.98 66.78
C GLY A 378 -67.25 -21.11 68.18
N MET A 379 -67.65 -22.12 68.96
CA MET A 379 -67.11 -22.42 70.28
C MET A 379 -65.83 -23.27 70.19
N SER A 380 -64.96 -23.14 71.18
CA SER A 380 -63.67 -23.84 71.27
C SER A 380 -63.75 -25.31 71.73
N HIS A 381 -64.95 -25.83 72.02
CA HIS A 381 -65.14 -27.11 72.72
C HIS A 381 -66.23 -27.98 72.09
N GLU A 382 -66.12 -29.29 72.33
CA GLU A 382 -67.17 -30.28 72.06
C GLU A 382 -68.13 -30.31 73.24
N TYR A 383 -69.44 -30.30 72.98
CA TYR A 383 -70.46 -30.30 74.03
C TYR A 383 -71.28 -31.60 74.01
N TRP A 384 -71.57 -32.15 75.19
CA TRP A 384 -72.61 -33.17 75.34
C TRP A 384 -73.96 -32.65 74.87
N ILE A 385 -74.61 -33.44 74.03
CA ILE A 385 -75.94 -33.19 73.46
C ILE A 385 -76.86 -34.38 73.76
N GLY A 386 -78.15 -34.25 73.41
CA GLY A 386 -79.19 -35.19 73.78
C GLY A 386 -79.18 -36.53 73.07
N LEU A 387 -78.15 -36.88 72.29
CA LEU A 387 -78.10 -38.06 71.43
C LEU A 387 -77.28 -39.20 72.08
N GLN A 388 -77.90 -40.37 72.24
CA GLN A 388 -77.28 -41.56 72.86
C GLN A 388 -77.66 -42.84 72.11
N LYS A 389 -76.77 -43.85 72.14
CA LYS A 389 -77.02 -45.19 71.65
C LYS A 389 -77.80 -46.02 72.69
N VAL A 390 -79.11 -46.12 72.52
CA VAL A 390 -80.04 -46.90 73.38
C VAL A 390 -80.48 -48.16 72.64
N LYS A 391 -80.29 -49.35 73.23
CA LYS A 391 -80.61 -50.65 72.60
C LYS A 391 -80.06 -50.78 71.16
N ASN A 392 -78.79 -50.41 70.98
CA ASN A 392 -78.07 -50.36 69.69
C ASN A 392 -78.61 -49.40 68.62
N LYS A 393 -79.58 -48.53 68.93
CA LYS A 393 -80.06 -47.46 68.03
C LYS A 393 -79.71 -46.10 68.62
N TRP A 394 -79.40 -45.12 67.77
CA TRP A 394 -79.18 -43.74 68.19
C TRP A 394 -80.52 -43.03 68.38
N THR A 395 -80.73 -42.45 69.55
CA THR A 395 -81.98 -41.83 69.98
C THR A 395 -81.70 -40.50 70.67
N TRP A 396 -82.47 -39.48 70.34
CA TRP A 396 -82.43 -38.16 70.97
C TRP A 396 -83.18 -38.14 72.32
N SER A 397 -82.98 -37.07 73.10
CA SER A 397 -83.57 -36.93 74.44
C SER A 397 -85.08 -36.64 74.42
N ASP A 398 -85.62 -36.27 73.26
CA ASP A 398 -87.07 -36.19 72.98
C ASP A 398 -87.67 -37.55 72.53
N GLY A 399 -86.85 -38.60 72.41
CA GLY A 399 -87.24 -39.92 71.94
C GLY A 399 -87.19 -40.11 70.41
N SER A 400 -86.86 -39.08 69.64
CA SER A 400 -86.77 -39.17 68.18
C SER A 400 -85.54 -39.98 67.71
N PRO A 401 -85.61 -40.66 66.55
CA PRO A 401 -84.48 -41.43 66.02
C PRO A 401 -83.38 -40.49 65.52
N GLY A 402 -82.13 -40.78 65.90
CA GLY A 402 -80.94 -40.03 65.48
C GLY A 402 -80.08 -40.77 64.45
N VAL A 403 -79.28 -40.01 63.71
CA VAL A 403 -78.24 -40.55 62.81
C VAL A 403 -77.01 -40.90 63.64
N ALA A 404 -76.27 -41.93 63.23
CA ALA A 404 -75.02 -42.31 63.90
C ALA A 404 -73.95 -41.20 63.77
N PRO A 405 -73.33 -40.74 64.88
CA PRO A 405 -72.19 -39.84 64.83
C PRO A 405 -70.95 -40.44 64.17
N TYR A 406 -70.01 -39.58 63.80
CA TYR A 406 -68.67 -39.98 63.37
C TYR A 406 -67.88 -40.62 64.54
N GLY A 407 -67.00 -41.58 64.25
CA GLY A 407 -66.24 -42.31 65.28
C GLY A 407 -67.08 -43.28 66.12
N ALA A 408 -67.56 -44.37 65.52
CA ALA A 408 -68.59 -45.27 66.09
C ALA A 408 -68.20 -46.15 67.30
N GLN A 409 -67.13 -45.82 68.05
CA GLN A 409 -66.66 -46.59 69.21
C GLN A 409 -67.32 -46.18 70.54
N GLY A 410 -67.95 -45.00 70.58
CA GLY A 410 -68.68 -44.47 71.73
C GLY A 410 -70.14 -44.93 71.81
N SER A 411 -70.82 -44.52 72.89
CA SER A 411 -72.26 -44.73 73.09
C SER A 411 -73.03 -43.44 73.44
N CYS A 412 -72.33 -42.33 73.64
CA CYS A 412 -72.89 -41.00 73.83
C CYS A 412 -72.36 -40.07 72.73
N ALA A 413 -73.13 -39.06 72.32
CA ALA A 413 -72.71 -38.14 71.26
C ALA A 413 -72.38 -36.75 71.79
N ALA A 414 -71.35 -36.14 71.21
CA ALA A 414 -70.97 -34.75 71.44
C ALA A 414 -70.98 -33.96 70.12
N TRP A 415 -71.24 -32.66 70.20
CA TRP A 415 -71.23 -31.75 69.04
C TRP A 415 -70.19 -30.65 69.22
N GLY A 416 -69.32 -30.49 68.24
CA GLY A 416 -68.34 -29.39 68.15
C GLY A 416 -68.26 -28.88 66.72
N LYS A 417 -67.10 -29.05 66.07
CA LYS A 417 -66.96 -28.83 64.62
C LYS A 417 -67.84 -29.78 63.80
N GLU A 418 -67.97 -31.02 64.28
CA GLU A 418 -68.81 -32.07 63.72
C GLU A 418 -69.50 -32.87 64.84
N LEU A 419 -70.35 -33.82 64.45
CA LEU A 419 -71.07 -34.72 65.36
C LEU A 419 -70.25 -35.99 65.59
N ILE A 420 -69.73 -36.17 66.80
CA ILE A 420 -68.85 -37.29 67.18
C ILE A 420 -69.49 -38.21 68.22
N SER A 421 -69.05 -39.47 68.24
CA SER A 421 -69.45 -40.49 69.22
C SER A 421 -68.30 -40.75 70.18
N GLU A 422 -68.58 -40.64 71.47
CA GLU A 422 -67.61 -40.59 72.55
C GLU A 422 -67.97 -41.54 73.71
N SER A 423 -67.00 -41.78 74.59
CA SER A 423 -67.23 -42.50 75.84
C SER A 423 -68.10 -41.66 76.78
N CYS A 424 -69.21 -42.21 77.27
CA CYS A 424 -70.13 -41.50 78.17
C CYS A 424 -69.47 -41.03 79.48
N SER A 425 -68.34 -41.63 79.85
CA SER A 425 -67.51 -41.26 81.02
C SER A 425 -66.51 -40.13 80.74
N ARG A 426 -66.38 -39.65 79.50
CA ARG A 426 -65.55 -38.49 79.17
C ARG A 426 -66.16 -37.23 79.79
N VAL A 427 -65.29 -36.33 80.21
CA VAL A 427 -65.67 -35.08 80.86
C VAL A 427 -65.68 -33.97 79.80
N LEU A 428 -66.87 -33.45 79.47
CA LEU A 428 -67.09 -32.39 78.48
C LEU A 428 -68.09 -31.36 79.05
N PRO A 429 -68.11 -30.10 78.55
CA PRO A 429 -69.26 -29.23 78.77
C PRO A 429 -70.50 -29.79 78.07
N TRP A 430 -71.67 -29.21 78.32
CA TRP A 430 -72.95 -29.69 77.80
C TRP A 430 -73.88 -28.55 77.41
N ILE A 431 -74.88 -28.85 76.58
CA ILE A 431 -75.91 -27.90 76.20
C ILE A 431 -77.27 -28.41 76.68
N CYS A 432 -77.97 -27.60 77.47
CA CYS A 432 -79.37 -27.84 77.80
C CYS A 432 -80.30 -27.02 76.90
N GLU A 433 -81.50 -27.52 76.66
CA GLU A 433 -82.52 -26.91 75.80
C GLU A 433 -83.87 -26.85 76.52
N LYS A 434 -84.59 -25.74 76.32
CA LYS A 434 -86.04 -25.64 76.58
C LYS A 434 -86.71 -24.71 75.56
N GLU A 435 -88.02 -24.86 75.42
CA GLU A 435 -88.84 -23.89 74.70
C GLU A 435 -88.71 -22.48 75.32
N ALA A 436 -88.63 -21.45 74.48
CA ALA A 436 -88.57 -20.08 74.99
C ALA A 436 -89.96 -19.63 75.47
N PRO A 437 -90.09 -19.14 76.73
CA PRO A 437 -91.36 -18.62 77.21
C PRO A 437 -91.84 -17.40 76.41
N GLU A 438 -93.15 -17.19 76.42
CA GLU A 438 -93.79 -16.00 75.83
C GLU A 438 -94.14 -15.00 76.93
N CYS A 439 -93.79 -13.74 76.70
CA CYS A 439 -94.17 -12.62 77.54
C CYS A 439 -95.27 -11.81 76.84
N SER A 440 -96.34 -11.49 77.58
CA SER A 440 -97.46 -10.67 77.09
C SER A 440 -97.06 -9.19 77.01
N PRO A 441 -97.48 -8.43 75.97
CA PRO A 441 -97.17 -7.00 75.87
C PRO A 441 -97.81 -6.13 76.96
N TRP A 442 -98.73 -6.69 77.77
CA TRP A 442 -99.44 -5.98 78.84
C TRP A 442 -98.99 -6.35 80.26
N GLU A 443 -98.08 -7.31 80.40
CA GLU A 443 -97.49 -7.70 81.69
C GLU A 443 -96.20 -6.91 81.95
N SER A 444 -95.85 -6.70 83.22
CA SER A 444 -94.66 -5.90 83.52
C SER A 444 -93.40 -6.69 83.15
N PHE A 445 -92.44 -6.03 82.49
CA PHE A 445 -91.19 -6.66 82.04
C PHE A 445 -90.43 -7.36 83.19
N LYS A 446 -90.64 -6.96 84.45
CA LYS A 446 -90.02 -7.59 85.63
C LYS A 446 -90.64 -8.92 86.04
N ASP A 447 -91.87 -9.23 85.60
CA ASP A 447 -92.56 -10.45 85.98
C ASP A 447 -92.15 -11.61 85.08
N CYS A 448 -91.92 -11.36 83.80
CA CYS A 448 -91.43 -12.37 82.85
C CYS A 448 -90.02 -12.93 83.22
N PHE A 449 -89.13 -12.15 83.83
CA PHE A 449 -87.79 -12.62 84.24
C PHE A 449 -87.71 -13.19 85.68
N ARG A 450 -88.86 -13.49 86.32
CA ARG A 450 -88.91 -13.89 87.74
C ARG A 450 -88.93 -15.42 87.97
N SER A 451 -88.37 -16.21 87.05
CA SER A 451 -88.39 -17.69 87.07
C SER A 451 -87.02 -18.32 86.75
#